data_AF-A0A084QCP8-F1
#
_entry.id   AF-A0A084QCP8-F1
#
_cell.length_a   1.000
_cell.length_b   1.000
_cell.length_c   1.000
_cell.angle_alpha   90.00
_cell.angle_beta   90.00
_cell.angle_gamma   90.00
#
_symmetry.space_group_name_H-M   'P 1'
#
loop_
_entity.id
_entity.type
_entity.pdbx_description
1 polymer ?
#
loop_
_entity_poly.entity_id
_entity_poly.type
_entity_poly.pdbx_seq_one_letter_code
_entity_poly.pdbx_strand_id
1 'polypeptide(L)'
;MLGLRAHGLLWLAALLALASAADIMDGIGAEWKMGLRPRQSGTNLQPFSGALGGASASAITNSGNSERPYEVEGDTFPDFQTAATRACDNQKNACAEIANSGGSFEVSACEEQN
;
A
#
# COMPACT_ATOMS: atom_id res chain seq x y z
N MET A 1 -51.75 -21.57 42.33
CA MET A 1 -50.90 -22.77 42.32
C MET A 1 -49.61 -22.36 41.61
N LEU A 2 -48.67 -21.73 42.30
CA LEU A 2 -47.55 -22.33 43.03
C LEU A 2 -46.69 -23.21 42.11
N GLY A 3 -45.48 -22.74 41.79
CA GLY A 3 -44.54 -23.45 40.93
C GLY A 3 -43.19 -22.76 40.80
N LEU A 4 -42.63 -22.32 41.92
CA LEU A 4 -41.25 -21.87 42.04
C LEU A 4 -40.32 -23.06 41.74
N ARG A 5 -39.72 -23.12 40.55
CA ARG A 5 -38.64 -24.08 40.26
C ARG A 5 -37.31 -23.35 40.17
N ALA A 6 -36.57 -23.50 41.25
CA ALA A 6 -35.16 -23.23 41.46
C ALA A 6 -34.35 -23.29 40.16
N HIS A 7 -33.87 -22.13 39.71
CA HIS A 7 -32.64 -22.01 38.91
C HIS A 7 -31.60 -21.31 39.79
N GLY A 8 -31.41 -21.84 41.00
CA GLY A 8 -30.29 -21.53 41.87
C GLY A 8 -29.21 -22.56 41.60
N LEU A 9 -28.32 -22.26 40.66
CA LEU A 9 -26.98 -22.87 40.47
C LEU A 9 -26.49 -22.41 39.10
N LEU A 10 -25.98 -21.17 39.03
CA LEU A 10 -25.01 -20.68 38.03
C LEU A 10 -24.62 -19.24 38.40
N TRP A 11 -24.31 -19.04 39.69
CA TRP A 11 -23.41 -17.97 40.11
C TRP A 11 -22.01 -18.59 40.20
N LEU A 12 -21.01 -17.86 39.69
CA LEU A 12 -19.56 -18.16 39.62
C LEU A 12 -19.04 -18.64 38.26
N ALA A 13 -18.82 -17.67 37.37
CA ALA A 13 -17.69 -17.68 36.45
C ALA A 13 -17.19 -16.24 36.23
N ALA A 14 -16.71 -15.62 37.30
CA ALA A 14 -15.87 -14.42 37.20
C ALA A 14 -14.46 -14.82 37.66
N LEU A 15 -13.64 -15.35 36.75
CA LEU A 15 -12.18 -15.44 36.97
C LEU A 15 -11.43 -15.43 35.62
N LEU A 16 -10.58 -14.41 35.50
CA LEU A 16 -9.35 -14.30 34.72
C LEU A 16 -9.40 -14.32 33.18
N ALA A 17 -9.34 -13.11 32.62
CA ALA A 17 -8.37 -12.80 31.54
C ALA A 17 -7.98 -11.30 31.59
N LEU A 18 -7.33 -10.87 32.69
CA LEU A 18 -6.57 -9.61 32.73
C LEU A 18 -5.07 -9.95 32.68
N ALA A 19 -4.58 -10.27 31.48
CA ALA A 19 -3.18 -10.29 31.06
C ALA A 19 -3.26 -10.69 29.58
N SER A 20 -3.18 -9.81 28.59
CA SER A 20 -1.98 -9.07 28.17
C SER A 20 -2.39 -7.97 27.17
N ALA A 21 -2.77 -6.79 27.65
CA ALA A 21 -2.94 -5.61 26.79
C ALA A 21 -1.79 -4.60 26.96
N ALA A 22 -0.86 -4.83 27.89
CA ALA A 22 0.27 -3.94 28.12
C ALA A 22 1.46 -4.20 27.18
N ASP A 23 1.56 -5.41 26.59
CA ASP A 23 2.72 -5.79 25.77
C ASP A 23 2.69 -5.20 24.35
N ILE A 24 1.55 -4.68 23.87
CA ILE A 24 1.46 -4.11 22.51
C ILE A 24 1.98 -2.66 22.46
N MET A 25 2.02 -1.94 23.58
CA MET A 25 2.37 -0.50 23.58
C MET A 25 3.85 -0.20 23.88
N ASP A 26 4.64 -1.16 24.34
CA ASP A 26 6.09 -0.95 24.54
C ASP A 26 6.90 -1.15 23.24
N GLY A 27 6.36 -1.93 22.28
CA GLY A 27 7.02 -2.22 21.00
C GLY A 27 7.02 -1.08 19.97
N ILE A 28 6.11 -0.11 20.12
CA ILE A 28 5.98 1.07 19.22
C ILE A 28 6.88 2.25 19.62
N GLY A 29 7.62 2.14 20.74
CA GLY A 29 8.52 3.20 21.22
C GLY A 29 9.92 3.17 20.63
N ALA A 30 10.40 2.00 20.18
CA ALA A 30 11.77 1.79 19.74
C ALA A 30 12.00 1.90 18.22
N GLU A 31 10.93 1.95 17.42
CA GLU A 31 10.99 1.98 15.95
C GLU A 31 11.19 3.39 15.35
N TRP A 32 11.03 4.45 16.13
CA TRP A 32 11.14 5.84 15.65
C TRP A 32 12.57 6.29 15.28
N LYS A 33 13.58 5.44 15.52
CA LYS A 33 14.98 5.75 15.16
C LYS A 33 15.38 5.27 13.76
N MET A 34 14.53 4.51 13.08
CA MET A 34 14.66 4.19 11.66
C MET A 34 13.26 4.20 11.03
N GLY A 35 12.75 5.40 10.74
CA GLY A 35 11.37 5.64 10.39
C GLY A 35 10.87 4.83 9.19
N LEU A 36 10.13 3.77 9.46
CA LEU A 36 9.15 3.23 8.52
C LEU A 36 7.98 4.21 8.46
N ARG A 37 8.13 5.28 7.66
CA ARG A 37 6.97 6.10 7.30
C ARG A 37 6.04 5.20 6.48
N PRO A 38 4.78 4.97 6.91
CA PRO A 38 3.83 4.26 6.07
C PRO A 38 3.80 4.98 4.72
N ARG A 39 3.99 4.24 3.62
CA ARG A 39 3.93 4.81 2.26
C ARG A 39 2.61 5.55 2.16
N GLN A 40 2.64 6.88 2.16
CA GLN A 40 1.45 7.68 1.98
C GLN A 40 0.91 7.27 0.62
N SER A 41 -0.23 6.57 0.59
CA SER A 41 -1.01 6.40 -0.64
C SER A 41 -1.57 7.77 -1.00
N GLY A 42 -0.68 8.66 -1.44
CA GLY A 42 -1.05 9.98 -1.94
C GLY A 42 -1.93 9.82 -3.16
N THR A 43 -2.80 10.80 -3.39
CA THR A 43 -3.57 10.87 -4.64
C THR A 43 -2.60 10.80 -5.81
N ASN A 44 -2.82 9.84 -6.72
CA ASN A 44 -2.06 9.78 -7.96
C ASN A 44 -2.34 11.05 -8.77
N LEU A 45 -1.29 11.77 -9.12
CA LEU A 45 -1.35 13.03 -9.84
C LEU A 45 -1.40 12.82 -11.37
N GLN A 46 -1.23 11.58 -11.84
CA GLN A 46 -1.25 11.27 -13.27
C GLN A 46 -2.68 11.04 -13.80
N PRO A 47 -3.00 11.59 -14.99
CA PRO A 47 -4.25 11.30 -15.68
C PRO A 47 -4.23 10.01 -16.51
N PHE A 48 -3.04 9.44 -16.76
CA PHE A 48 -2.86 8.30 -17.64
C PHE A 48 -3.27 6.98 -16.95
N SER A 49 -4.07 6.18 -17.66
CA SER A 49 -4.60 4.91 -17.16
C SER A 49 -4.45 3.74 -18.14
N GLY A 50 -3.67 3.92 -19.22
CA GLY A 50 -3.37 2.82 -20.14
C GLY A 50 -2.60 1.72 -19.40
N ALA A 51 -2.89 0.46 -19.69
CA ALA A 51 -2.25 -0.68 -19.02
C ALA A 51 -2.31 -1.95 -19.88
N LEU A 52 -1.54 -2.00 -20.97
CA LEU A 52 -1.41 -3.20 -21.80
C LEU A 52 -0.91 -4.37 -20.95
N GLY A 53 -1.59 -5.52 -21.07
CA GLY A 53 -1.28 -6.69 -20.27
C GLY A 53 -1.48 -6.52 -18.76
N GLY A 54 -2.07 -5.41 -18.29
CA GLY A 54 -2.20 -5.08 -16.87
C GLY A 54 -1.01 -4.32 -16.26
N ALA A 55 0.02 -3.98 -17.04
CA ALA A 55 1.12 -3.14 -16.58
C ALA A 55 0.67 -1.67 -16.51
N SER A 56 0.27 -1.20 -15.32
CA SER A 56 -0.09 0.20 -15.09
C SER A 56 1.14 1.04 -14.75
N ALA A 57 1.13 2.32 -15.11
CA ALA A 57 2.18 3.25 -14.70
C ALA A 57 2.23 3.42 -13.17
N SER A 58 3.44 3.52 -12.64
CA SER A 58 3.67 3.81 -11.22
C SER A 58 3.09 5.17 -10.86
N ALA A 59 2.32 5.26 -9.77
CA ALA A 59 1.68 6.50 -9.36
C ALA A 59 2.70 7.61 -9.06
N ILE A 60 2.45 8.82 -9.58
CA ILE A 60 3.12 10.04 -9.13
C ILE A 60 2.35 10.60 -7.94
N THR A 61 3.02 10.78 -6.80
CA THR A 61 2.41 11.33 -5.58
C THR A 61 3.19 12.54 -5.08
N ASN A 62 2.65 13.22 -4.07
CA ASN A 62 3.38 14.31 -3.40
C ASN A 62 4.39 13.72 -2.40
N SER A 63 5.67 14.06 -2.56
CA SER A 63 6.76 13.57 -1.69
C SER A 63 6.83 14.25 -0.31
N GLY A 64 6.17 15.39 -0.15
CA GLY A 64 6.30 16.29 0.99
C GLY A 64 7.57 17.16 0.99
N ASN A 65 8.46 17.03 0.01
CA ASN A 65 9.66 17.84 -0.15
C ASN A 65 9.42 18.97 -1.18
N SER A 66 9.51 20.24 -0.77
CA SER A 66 9.28 21.39 -1.65
C SER A 66 10.28 21.51 -2.82
N GLU A 67 11.51 21.01 -2.66
CA GLU A 67 12.53 21.05 -3.72
C GLU A 67 12.36 19.90 -4.73
N ARG A 68 11.74 18.79 -4.31
CA ARG A 68 11.47 17.61 -5.15
C ARG A 68 10.06 17.07 -4.88
N PRO A 69 9.00 17.82 -5.26
CA PRO A 69 7.65 17.59 -4.78
C PRO A 69 6.96 16.34 -5.34
N TYR A 70 7.49 15.74 -6.40
CA TYR A 70 6.89 14.55 -7.04
C TYR A 70 7.63 13.29 -6.61
N GLU A 71 6.91 12.22 -6.29
CA GLU A 71 7.49 10.91 -5.95
C GLU A 71 6.92 9.80 -6.84
N VAL A 72 7.79 8.93 -7.35
CA VAL A 72 7.47 7.69 -8.07
C VAL A 72 8.26 6.55 -7.44
N GLU A 73 7.59 5.58 -6.83
CA GLU A 73 8.21 4.38 -6.22
C GLU A 73 9.38 4.68 -5.24
N GLY A 74 9.35 5.84 -4.57
CA GLY A 74 10.38 6.29 -3.63
C GLY A 74 11.46 7.17 -4.25
N ASP A 75 11.56 7.25 -5.58
CA ASP A 75 12.35 8.27 -6.26
C ASP A 75 11.59 9.61 -6.24
N THR A 76 12.28 10.72 -5.97
CA THR A 76 11.66 12.06 -5.99
C THR A 76 12.12 12.90 -7.17
N PHE A 77 11.34 13.88 -7.61
CA PHE A 77 11.63 14.66 -8.82
C PHE A 77 11.26 16.13 -8.61
N PRO A 78 12.04 17.07 -9.17
CA PRO A 78 11.77 18.51 -9.06
C PRO A 78 10.54 18.93 -9.87
N ASP A 79 10.22 18.22 -10.94
CA ASP A 79 9.12 18.54 -11.84
C ASP A 79 8.30 17.30 -12.23
N PHE A 80 7.04 17.54 -12.61
CA PHE A 80 6.09 16.49 -12.95
C PHE A 80 6.49 15.72 -14.21
N GLN A 81 7.11 16.39 -15.18
CA GLN A 81 7.46 15.78 -16.46
C GLN A 81 8.54 14.72 -16.28
N THR A 82 9.58 15.02 -15.50
CA THR A 82 10.63 14.04 -15.15
C THR A 82 10.06 12.86 -14.36
N ALA A 83 9.14 13.11 -13.42
CA ALA A 83 8.45 12.05 -12.69
C ALA A 83 7.58 11.18 -13.63
N ALA A 84 6.87 11.80 -14.58
CA ALA A 84 6.05 11.09 -15.55
C ALA A 84 6.89 10.20 -16.47
N THR A 85 8.03 10.68 -16.97
CA THR A 85 8.97 9.86 -17.74
C THR A 85 9.40 8.64 -16.95
N ARG A 86 9.79 8.80 -15.67
CA ARG A 86 10.15 7.67 -14.81
C ARG A 86 9.02 6.64 -14.69
N ALA A 87 7.79 7.11 -14.49
CA ALA A 87 6.62 6.25 -14.39
C ALA A 87 6.30 5.52 -15.71
N CYS A 88 6.47 6.18 -16.86
CA CYS A 88 6.34 5.54 -18.17
C CYS A 88 7.42 4.47 -18.37
N ASP A 89 8.67 4.76 -18.03
CA ASP A 89 9.76 3.78 -18.14
C ASP A 89 9.51 2.55 -17.25
N ASN A 90 9.04 2.76 -16.02
CA ASN A 90 8.62 1.69 -15.12
C ASN A 90 7.51 0.82 -15.74
N GLN A 91 6.49 1.46 -16.32
CA GLN A 91 5.40 0.77 -16.98
C GLN A 91 5.90 -0.08 -18.15
N LYS A 92 6.76 0.49 -19.00
CA LYS A 92 7.29 -0.20 -20.19
C LYS A 92 8.10 -1.41 -19.80
N ASN A 93 8.93 -1.31 -18.77
CA ASN A 93 9.66 -2.45 -18.24
C ASN A 93 8.71 -3.52 -17.72
N ALA A 94 7.70 -3.17 -16.91
CA ALA A 94 6.70 -4.12 -16.43
C ALA A 94 5.91 -4.78 -17.58
N CYS A 95 5.57 -4.02 -18.62
CA CYS A 95 4.90 -4.52 -19.81
C CYS A 95 5.79 -5.52 -20.57
N ALA A 96 7.07 -5.20 -20.74
CA ALA A 96 8.03 -6.08 -21.40
C ALA A 96 8.23 -7.38 -20.61
N GLU A 97 8.29 -7.32 -19.28
CA GLU A 97 8.33 -8.53 -18.43
C GLU A 97 7.10 -9.41 -18.63
N ILE A 98 5.90 -8.83 -18.75
CA ILE A 98 4.67 -9.59 -19.02
C ILE A 98 4.71 -10.23 -20.40
N ALA A 99 5.11 -9.49 -21.45
CA ALA A 99 5.27 -10.05 -22.79
C ALA A 99 6.27 -11.21 -22.80
N ASN A 100 7.44 -11.03 -22.18
CA ASN A 100 8.52 -12.02 -22.12
C ASN A 100 8.18 -13.26 -21.25
N SER A 101 7.25 -13.14 -20.30
CA SER A 101 6.83 -14.24 -19.42
C SER A 101 5.65 -15.06 -19.96
N GLY A 102 5.32 -14.91 -21.25
CA GLY A 102 4.25 -15.65 -21.92
C GLY A 102 2.95 -14.85 -22.09
N GLY A 103 3.03 -13.53 -22.04
CA GLY A 103 1.92 -12.64 -22.40
C GLY A 103 1.43 -12.87 -23.84
N SER A 104 0.18 -12.51 -24.11
CA SER A 104 -0.46 -12.70 -25.41
C SER A 104 -0.16 -11.57 -26.42
N PHE A 105 0.91 -10.81 -26.21
CA PHE A 105 1.29 -9.64 -26.99
C PHE A 105 2.82 -9.52 -27.06
N GLU A 106 3.32 -8.83 -28.08
CA GLU A 106 4.74 -8.62 -28.29
C GLU A 106 5.28 -7.44 -27.49
N VAL A 107 6.56 -7.49 -27.13
CA VAL A 107 7.26 -6.38 -26.43
C VAL A 107 7.15 -5.06 -27.23
N SER A 108 7.07 -5.11 -28.56
CA SER A 108 6.91 -3.90 -29.39
C SER A 108 5.60 -3.14 -29.12
N ALA A 109 4.54 -3.83 -28.67
CA ALA A 109 3.29 -3.15 -28.30
C ALA A 109 3.42 -2.34 -27.00
N CYS A 110 4.42 -2.64 -26.16
CA CYS A 110 4.70 -1.85 -24.97
C CYS A 110 5.20 -0.44 -25.30
N GLU A 111 5.87 -0.27 -26.44
CA GLU A 111 6.40 1.02 -26.91
C GLU A 111 5.30 1.99 -27.37
N GLU A 112 4.13 1.47 -27.73
CA GLU A 112 2.99 2.24 -28.23
C GLU A 112 2.18 2.95 -27.12
N GLN A 113 2.52 2.71 -25.85
CA GLN A 113 1.81 3.26 -24.68
C GLN A 113 2.37 4.61 -24.16
N ASN A 114 3.31 5.22 -24.89
CA ASN A 114 4.01 6.45 -24.49
C ASN A 114 3.21 7.74 -24.72
#